data_AF-A0A948EA98-F1
#
_entry.id   AF-A0A948EA98-F1
#
_cell.length_a   1.000
_cell.length_b   1.000
_cell.length_c   1.000
_cell.angle_alpha   90.00
_cell.angle_beta   90.00
_cell.angle_gamma   90.00
#
_symmetry.space_group_name_H-M   'P 1'
#
loop_
_entity.id
_entity.type
_entity.pdbx_description
1 polymer ?
#
loop_
_entity_poly.entity_id
_entity_poly.type
_entity_poly.pdbx_seq_one_letter_code
_entity_poly.pdbx_strand_id
1 'polypeptide(L)'
;MANLKNPHNDRVIGILGGMGPYATVMFMKNILDGTDAPKDWDHIRTVVDNNTHIPSRSRALLYDEESPLEGMLDSARRLQAYPVDIIAIPCNSACFWAHDLQRKVKVPVINIVDVAVRDLHQMARGGKRVVALGGMVPYLKELYRGPLEKAGFTYVSPEESIQERIVAAIENVKSRGIGKPFEADFLSIVHDLVEKQQVEAIVLACTEFSEFRFLPFPVPFVDSNESLAKMIVEYAYHKRSIFLDTDEIKRFWERQAAKLREHKVGIHQATMLTLDEEKAIERDKGEKEALLTPLAPYLSREGTMFEMGCGIGRWSRELSKHVKSLVSFDYNETFIDIAKEETARQGITNVEYFVADVGELKAEKTYDFVTSIALLHYLSDEQYDSAVSLMRDSVKPGGVAIFREVFGVTKRFELHGFYSEVLDAEYHAIYRTDEELVEKMGPDFERIFEHISLPATESKPETHQVVLILRRKA
;
A
#
# COMPACT_ATOMS: atom_id res chain seq x y z
N MET A 1 23.89 7.62 -5.96
CA MET A 1 23.26 8.21 -7.15
C MET A 1 23.16 7.12 -8.21
N ALA A 2 22.04 6.41 -8.25
CA ALA A 2 21.80 5.37 -9.25
C ALA A 2 21.18 6.02 -10.49
N ASN A 3 21.85 5.88 -11.63
CA ASN A 3 21.35 6.29 -12.95
C ASN A 3 20.13 5.43 -13.31
N LEU A 4 18.91 5.93 -13.05
CA LEU A 4 17.66 5.36 -13.51
C LEU A 4 17.45 5.74 -14.98
N LYS A 5 18.00 4.95 -15.91
CA LYS A 5 17.79 5.16 -17.34
C LYS A 5 16.39 4.69 -17.76
N ASN A 6 15.54 5.66 -18.10
CA ASN A 6 14.17 5.54 -18.61
C ASN A 6 14.10 4.96 -20.04
N PRO A 7 13.08 4.14 -20.36
CA PRO A 7 12.52 4.21 -21.71
C PRO A 7 10.98 4.16 -21.70
N HIS A 8 10.38 5.21 -21.13
CA HIS A 8 8.96 5.51 -20.94
C HIS A 8 8.42 5.14 -19.54
N ASN A 9 8.20 6.19 -18.73
CA ASN A 9 7.42 6.12 -17.50
C ASN A 9 5.94 5.99 -17.88
N ASP A 10 5.37 4.80 -17.67
CA ASP A 10 3.98 4.50 -18.01
C ASP A 10 2.98 4.94 -16.92
N ARG A 11 3.47 5.42 -15.77
CA ARG A 11 2.61 5.85 -14.67
C ARG A 11 2.07 7.25 -14.93
N VAL A 12 0.75 7.40 -14.84
CA VAL A 12 0.06 8.68 -14.97
C VAL A 12 -0.45 9.13 -13.62
N ILE A 13 -0.12 10.35 -13.23
CA ILE A 13 -0.46 10.88 -11.90
C ILE A 13 -1.66 11.83 -12.02
N GLY A 14 -2.75 11.52 -11.34
CA GLY A 14 -3.87 12.43 -11.16
C GLY A 14 -3.57 13.41 -10.01
N ILE A 15 -3.81 14.71 -10.22
CA ILE A 15 -3.67 15.73 -9.18
C ILE A 15 -5.05 16.34 -8.92
N LEU A 16 -5.63 16.03 -7.77
CA LEU A 16 -6.87 16.63 -7.29
C LEU A 16 -6.52 17.91 -6.53
N GLY A 17 -6.41 19.00 -7.29
CA GLY A 17 -5.94 20.30 -6.85
C GLY A 17 -7.06 21.30 -6.53
N GLY A 18 -6.73 22.59 -6.59
CA GLY A 18 -7.67 23.70 -6.36
C GLY A 18 -7.80 24.12 -4.90
N MET A 19 -7.08 23.47 -3.98
CA MET A 19 -7.33 23.53 -2.54
C MET A 19 -6.14 24.01 -1.67
N GLY A 20 -5.32 24.98 -2.06
CA GLY A 20 -5.60 26.05 -3.03
C GLY A 20 -4.94 25.92 -4.41
N PRO A 21 -5.27 26.84 -5.34
CA PRO A 21 -4.72 26.82 -6.70
C PRO A 21 -3.21 27.05 -6.75
N TYR A 22 -2.67 27.99 -5.96
CA TYR A 22 -1.22 28.21 -5.90
C TYR A 22 -0.46 27.04 -5.29
N ALA A 23 -1.03 26.39 -4.26
CA ALA A 23 -0.45 25.17 -3.68
C ALA A 23 -0.39 24.03 -4.70
N THR A 24 -1.39 23.93 -5.57
CA THR A 24 -1.41 22.96 -6.68
C THR A 24 -0.31 23.26 -7.70
N VAL A 25 -0.14 24.54 -8.08
CA VAL A 25 0.94 24.95 -8.99
C VAL A 25 2.32 24.71 -8.36
N MET A 26 2.48 25.00 -7.07
CA MET A 26 3.72 24.71 -6.34
C MET A 26 4.02 23.21 -6.32
N PHE A 27 3.00 22.37 -6.13
CA PHE A 27 3.14 20.92 -6.20
C PHE A 27 3.58 20.43 -7.57
N MET A 28 2.98 20.96 -8.64
CA MET A 28 3.43 20.68 -10.02
C MET A 28 4.88 21.11 -10.22
N LYS A 29 5.27 22.28 -9.71
CA LYS A 29 6.66 22.76 -9.78
C LYS A 29 7.61 21.82 -9.02
N ASN A 30 7.24 21.38 -7.82
CA ASN A 30 8.06 20.47 -7.03
C ASN A 30 8.23 19.10 -7.72
N ILE A 31 7.21 18.60 -8.41
CA ILE A 31 7.34 17.40 -9.26
C ILE A 31 8.37 17.66 -10.36
N LEU A 32 8.25 18.77 -11.10
CA LEU A 32 9.18 19.10 -12.18
C LEU A 32 10.62 19.25 -11.67
N ASP A 33 10.83 19.98 -10.59
CA ASP A 33 12.14 20.20 -9.97
C ASP A 33 12.77 18.90 -9.46
N GLY A 34 11.95 17.97 -8.96
CA GLY A 34 12.40 16.67 -8.45
C GLY A 34 12.60 15.60 -9.53
N THR A 35 12.14 15.85 -10.75
CA THR A 35 12.19 14.90 -11.86
C THR A 35 13.49 15.07 -12.64
N ASP A 36 14.34 14.04 -12.66
CA ASP A 36 15.53 14.01 -13.53
C ASP A 36 15.11 13.69 -14.98
N ALA A 37 14.77 14.74 -15.73
CA ALA A 37 14.29 14.66 -17.10
C ALA A 37 15.19 15.49 -18.05
N PRO A 38 16.14 14.86 -18.76
CA PRO A 38 16.98 15.56 -19.73
C PRO A 38 16.22 16.13 -20.93
N LYS A 39 14.99 15.65 -21.18
CA LYS A 39 14.12 16.05 -22.29
C LYS A 39 12.67 16.16 -21.82
N ASP A 40 11.86 16.95 -22.51
CA ASP A 40 10.47 17.20 -22.10
C ASP A 40 9.64 15.92 -21.93
N TRP A 41 9.82 14.93 -22.80
CA TRP A 41 9.09 13.66 -22.73
C TRP A 41 9.62 12.68 -21.66
N ASP A 42 10.72 13.01 -21.00
CA ASP A 42 11.22 12.26 -19.86
C ASP A 42 10.52 12.67 -18.55
N HIS A 43 9.73 13.76 -18.56
CA HIS A 43 8.92 14.17 -17.41
C HIS A 43 7.74 13.22 -17.14
N ILE A 44 7.32 13.20 -15.87
CA ILE A 44 6.18 12.42 -15.40
C ILE A 44 4.88 12.97 -16.01
N ARG A 45 4.07 12.10 -16.61
CA ARG A 45 2.77 12.48 -17.14
C ARG A 45 1.79 12.74 -16.00
N THR A 46 1.29 13.98 -15.91
CA THR A 46 0.31 14.38 -14.91
C THR A 46 -1.01 14.80 -15.57
N VAL A 47 -2.13 14.55 -14.90
CA VAL A 47 -3.45 15.09 -15.23
C VAL A 47 -3.93 15.87 -14.02
N VAL A 48 -4.21 17.15 -14.19
CA VAL A 48 -4.51 18.06 -13.07
C VAL A 48 -5.93 18.56 -13.19
N ASP A 49 -6.70 18.36 -12.12
CA ASP A 49 -7.97 19.05 -11.92
C ASP A 49 -7.77 20.12 -10.84
N ASN A 50 -7.47 21.35 -11.25
CA ASN A 50 -7.26 22.48 -10.36
C ASN A 50 -8.61 23.16 -10.03
N ASN A 51 -9.50 22.42 -9.36
CA ASN A 51 -10.89 22.81 -9.15
C ASN A 51 -11.05 23.76 -7.96
N THR A 52 -11.10 25.06 -8.23
CA THR A 52 -11.28 26.11 -7.20
C THR A 52 -12.70 26.21 -6.66
N HIS A 53 -13.66 25.45 -7.18
CA HIS A 53 -15.05 25.46 -6.73
C HIS A 53 -15.33 24.43 -5.62
N ILE A 54 -14.36 23.59 -5.27
CA ILE A 54 -14.53 22.67 -4.13
C ILE A 54 -14.73 23.50 -2.85
N PRO A 55 -15.80 23.23 -2.06
CA PRO A 55 -16.08 23.95 -0.83
C PRO A 55 -14.89 24.04 0.13
N SER A 56 -14.92 25.06 0.99
CA SER A 56 -13.83 25.30 1.94
C SER A 56 -13.82 24.23 3.04
N ARG A 57 -12.70 23.50 3.13
CA ARG A 57 -12.45 22.49 4.18
C ARG A 57 -12.60 23.09 5.58
N SER A 58 -12.02 24.26 5.82
CA SER A 58 -12.09 24.92 7.13
C SER A 58 -13.50 25.39 7.45
N ARG A 59 -14.25 25.92 6.48
CA ARG A 59 -15.62 26.41 6.74
C ARG A 59 -16.60 25.26 6.99
N ALA A 60 -16.48 24.17 6.22
CA ALA A 60 -17.25 22.95 6.46
C ALA A 60 -17.07 22.46 7.89
N LEU A 61 -15.83 22.47 8.41
CA LEU A 61 -15.56 22.01 9.77
C LEU A 61 -15.97 23.01 10.88
N LEU A 62 -15.69 24.30 10.69
CA LEU A 62 -15.88 25.33 11.73
C LEU A 62 -17.31 25.86 11.81
N TYR A 63 -18.04 25.86 10.69
CA TYR A 63 -19.31 26.54 10.54
C TYR A 63 -20.43 25.63 10.00
N ASP A 64 -20.17 24.32 9.91
CA ASP A 64 -21.13 23.32 9.38
C ASP A 64 -21.66 23.68 7.98
N GLU A 65 -20.79 24.27 7.16
CA GLU A 65 -21.09 24.57 5.76
C GLU A 65 -20.91 23.34 4.85
N GLU A 66 -21.20 23.53 3.55
CA GLU A 66 -21.12 22.47 2.55
C GLU A 66 -19.78 21.71 2.59
N SER A 67 -19.89 20.38 2.70
CA SER A 67 -18.75 19.48 2.73
C SER A 67 -17.99 19.48 1.40
N PRO A 68 -16.64 19.46 1.40
CA PRO A 68 -15.84 19.38 0.18
C PRO A 68 -15.92 18.02 -0.51
N LEU A 69 -16.43 16.97 0.16
CA LEU A 69 -16.35 15.58 -0.29
C LEU A 69 -16.97 15.36 -1.67
N GLU A 70 -18.15 15.92 -1.96
CA GLU A 70 -18.80 15.72 -3.25
C GLU A 70 -18.05 16.43 -4.40
N GLY A 71 -17.46 17.60 -4.14
CA GLY A 71 -16.58 18.27 -5.10
C GLY A 71 -15.27 17.50 -5.35
N MET A 72 -14.72 16.90 -4.29
CA MET A 72 -13.55 16.01 -4.40
C MET A 72 -13.90 14.74 -5.21
N LEU A 73 -15.08 14.15 -4.99
CA LEU A 73 -15.54 12.98 -5.74
C LEU A 73 -15.76 13.28 -7.22
N ASP A 74 -16.35 14.43 -7.57
CA ASP A 74 -16.49 14.84 -8.98
C ASP A 74 -15.12 14.95 -9.65
N SER A 75 -14.18 15.63 -8.98
CA SER A 75 -12.81 15.81 -9.49
C SER A 75 -12.08 14.47 -9.64
N ALA A 76 -12.19 13.58 -8.66
CA ALA A 76 -11.60 12.24 -8.72
C ALA A 76 -12.20 11.39 -9.85
N ARG A 77 -13.53 11.40 -10.04
CA ARG A 77 -14.20 10.68 -11.14
C ARG A 77 -13.75 11.19 -12.52
N ARG A 78 -13.53 12.50 -12.66
CA ARG A 78 -12.97 13.09 -13.89
C ARG A 78 -11.53 12.65 -14.13
N LEU A 79 -10.71 12.61 -13.08
CA LEU A 79 -9.34 12.09 -13.18
C LEU A 79 -9.34 10.61 -13.59
N GLN A 80 -10.25 9.80 -13.06
CA GLN A 80 -10.40 8.38 -13.42
C GLN A 80 -10.82 8.13 -14.88
N ALA A 81 -11.31 9.16 -15.61
CA ALA A 81 -11.55 9.05 -17.04
C ALA A 81 -10.24 9.06 -17.86
N TYR A 82 -9.14 9.48 -17.25
CA TYR A 82 -7.77 9.30 -17.76
C TYR A 82 -7.16 8.04 -17.14
N PRO A 83 -6.12 7.44 -17.75
CA PRO A 83 -5.49 6.24 -17.22
C PRO A 83 -4.57 6.54 -16.03
N VAL A 84 -5.04 7.33 -15.06
CA VAL A 84 -4.30 7.67 -13.84
C VAL A 84 -4.10 6.43 -12.98
N ASP A 85 -2.87 6.21 -12.53
CA ASP A 85 -2.49 5.10 -11.65
C ASP A 85 -2.69 5.46 -10.17
N ILE A 86 -2.64 6.75 -9.84
CA ILE A 86 -2.79 7.26 -8.49
C ILE A 86 -3.34 8.70 -8.50
N ILE A 87 -4.00 9.11 -7.42
CA ILE A 87 -4.47 10.48 -7.18
C ILE A 87 -3.70 11.07 -6.01
N ALA A 88 -3.02 12.19 -6.24
CA ALA A 88 -2.39 13.01 -5.21
C ALA A 88 -3.27 14.21 -4.86
N ILE A 89 -3.39 14.50 -3.56
CA ILE A 89 -4.13 15.66 -3.04
C ILE A 89 -3.13 16.60 -2.36
N PRO A 90 -2.66 17.68 -3.02
CA PRO A 90 -1.77 18.66 -2.41
C PRO A 90 -2.56 19.61 -1.50
N CYS A 91 -3.22 19.07 -0.47
CA CYS A 91 -3.95 19.81 0.55
C CYS A 91 -4.09 18.99 1.84
N ASN A 92 -3.35 19.38 2.89
CA ASN A 92 -3.42 18.72 4.20
C ASN A 92 -4.82 18.71 4.81
N SER A 93 -5.56 19.82 4.69
CA SER A 93 -6.93 19.89 5.22
C SER A 93 -7.87 18.93 4.51
N ALA A 94 -7.68 18.69 3.20
CA ALA A 94 -8.53 17.79 2.45
C ALA A 94 -8.34 16.32 2.85
N CYS A 95 -7.20 15.98 3.48
CA CYS A 95 -6.93 14.61 3.94
C CYS A 95 -7.89 14.13 5.03
N PHE A 96 -8.57 15.02 5.75
CA PHE A 96 -9.68 14.63 6.63
C PHE A 96 -10.78 13.86 5.87
N TRP A 97 -10.98 14.14 4.58
CA TRP A 97 -11.92 13.45 3.70
C TRP A 97 -11.28 12.43 2.75
N ALA A 98 -9.96 12.23 2.81
CA ALA A 98 -9.27 11.33 1.87
C ALA A 98 -9.70 9.87 2.05
N HIS A 99 -10.00 9.45 3.28
CA HIS A 99 -10.53 8.13 3.57
C HIS A 99 -11.90 7.91 2.92
N ASP A 100 -12.86 8.80 3.18
CA ASP A 100 -14.20 8.75 2.56
C ASP A 100 -14.14 8.84 1.03
N LEU A 101 -13.19 9.60 0.49
CA LEU A 101 -12.92 9.66 -0.94
C LEU A 101 -12.45 8.29 -1.46
N GLN A 102 -11.41 7.71 -0.86
CA GLN A 102 -10.84 6.41 -1.25
C GLN A 102 -11.89 5.30 -1.27
N ARG A 103 -12.83 5.29 -0.31
CA ARG A 103 -13.92 4.29 -0.26
C ARG A 103 -14.85 4.35 -1.48
N LYS A 104 -14.90 5.47 -2.19
CA LYS A 104 -15.81 5.73 -3.31
C LYS A 104 -15.09 5.79 -4.67
N VAL A 105 -13.77 5.63 -4.70
CA VAL A 105 -12.96 5.65 -5.94
C VAL A 105 -12.09 4.40 -6.04
N LYS A 106 -11.86 3.93 -7.27
CA LYS A 106 -11.05 2.72 -7.51
C LYS A 106 -9.56 3.03 -7.57
N VAL A 107 -9.20 4.22 -8.04
CA VAL A 107 -7.80 4.64 -8.15
C VAL A 107 -7.29 5.00 -6.76
N PRO A 108 -6.12 4.51 -6.34
CA PRO A 108 -5.54 4.85 -5.05
C PRO A 108 -5.36 6.35 -4.85
N VAL A 109 -5.67 6.82 -3.64
CA VAL A 109 -5.53 8.20 -3.20
C VAL A 109 -4.40 8.26 -2.18
N ILE A 110 -3.43 9.12 -2.44
CA ILE A 110 -2.31 9.33 -1.51
C ILE A 110 -2.74 10.21 -0.35
N ASN A 111 -2.41 9.78 0.85
CA ASN A 111 -2.47 10.61 2.05
C ASN A 111 -1.16 11.39 2.26
N ILE A 112 -1.21 12.71 2.08
CA ILE A 112 -0.05 13.60 2.26
C ILE A 112 0.53 13.55 3.68
N VAL A 113 -0.30 13.25 4.68
CA VAL A 113 0.09 13.17 6.08
C VAL A 113 1.08 12.02 6.27
N ASP A 114 0.73 10.83 5.77
CA ASP A 114 1.56 9.64 5.88
C ASP A 114 2.89 9.84 5.14
N VAL A 115 2.86 10.50 3.97
CA VAL A 115 4.07 10.83 3.21
C VAL A 115 5.00 11.76 4.00
N ALA A 116 4.45 12.84 4.57
CA ALA A 116 5.25 13.81 5.34
C ALA A 116 5.84 13.19 6.61
N VAL A 117 5.09 12.33 7.30
CA VAL A 117 5.59 11.62 8.50
C VAL A 117 6.67 10.60 8.15
N ARG A 118 6.51 9.86 7.05
CA ARG A 118 7.55 8.95 6.53
C ARG A 118 8.86 9.69 6.27
N ASP A 119 8.79 10.81 5.55
CA ASP A 119 9.99 11.61 5.24
C ASP A 119 10.62 12.19 6.52
N LEU A 120 9.81 12.62 7.49
CA LEU A 120 10.31 13.08 8.79
C LEU A 120 11.01 11.95 9.55
N HIS A 121 10.44 10.75 9.56
CA HIS A 121 11.03 9.58 10.20
C HIS A 121 12.39 9.19 9.61
N GLN A 122 12.56 9.35 8.30
CA GLN A 122 13.85 9.11 7.63
C GLN A 122 14.90 10.19 7.97
N MET A 123 14.47 11.44 8.18
CA MET A 123 15.38 12.56 8.46
C MET A 123 15.72 12.69 9.94
N ALA A 124 14.78 12.41 10.84
CA ALA A 124 14.87 12.70 12.26
C ALA A 124 14.73 11.42 13.10
N ARG A 125 15.60 11.27 14.11
CA ARG A 125 15.49 10.19 15.09
C ARG A 125 14.15 10.26 15.85
N GLY A 126 13.58 9.10 16.15
CA GLY A 126 12.41 8.98 17.02
C GLY A 126 12.65 9.58 18.42
N GLY A 127 11.57 9.80 19.16
CA GLY A 127 11.55 10.43 20.49
C GLY A 127 11.49 11.95 20.48
N LYS A 128 11.62 12.59 19.32
CA LYS A 128 11.51 14.06 19.21
C LYS A 128 10.09 14.57 19.38
N ARG A 129 9.98 15.78 19.91
CA ARG A 129 8.76 16.58 19.98
C ARG A 129 8.48 17.28 18.65
N VAL A 130 7.40 16.91 17.98
CA VAL A 130 7.07 17.35 16.62
C VAL A 130 5.77 18.14 16.61
N VAL A 131 5.76 19.27 15.91
CA VAL A 131 4.55 20.06 15.63
C VAL A 131 4.21 20.02 14.14
N ALA A 132 2.92 19.99 13.80
CA ALA A 132 2.42 20.13 12.44
C ALA A 132 1.81 21.52 12.25
N LEU A 133 2.42 22.36 11.42
CA LEU A 133 1.95 23.72 11.12
C LEU A 133 0.91 23.69 10.01
N GLY A 134 -0.35 23.51 10.39
CA GLY A 134 -1.48 23.39 9.46
C GLY A 134 -2.59 24.39 9.73
N GLY A 135 -3.57 24.43 8.82
CA GLY A 135 -4.80 25.18 9.01
C GLY A 135 -5.70 24.59 10.11
N MET A 136 -6.90 25.14 10.26
CA MET A 136 -7.83 24.72 11.32
C MET A 136 -8.25 23.25 11.25
N VAL A 137 -8.33 22.65 10.05
CA VAL A 137 -8.71 21.23 9.94
C VAL A 137 -7.63 20.29 10.49
N PRO A 138 -6.35 20.35 10.04
CA PRO A 138 -5.26 19.59 10.66
C PRO A 138 -5.13 19.79 12.16
N TYR A 139 -5.36 21.02 12.64
CA TYR A 139 -5.29 21.37 14.05
C TYR A 139 -6.41 20.73 14.88
N LEU A 140 -7.68 21.01 14.54
CA LEU A 140 -8.84 20.56 15.34
C LEU A 140 -9.07 19.04 15.27
N LYS A 141 -8.69 18.41 14.16
CA LYS A 141 -8.80 16.95 13.99
C LYS A 141 -7.53 16.21 14.36
N GLU A 142 -6.49 16.94 14.76
CA GLU A 142 -5.18 16.40 15.12
C GLU A 142 -4.66 15.38 14.09
N LEU A 143 -4.81 15.69 12.79
CA LEU A 143 -4.58 14.74 11.69
C LEU A 143 -3.18 14.11 11.73
N TYR A 144 -2.21 14.82 12.29
CA TYR A 144 -0.82 14.39 12.40
C TYR A 144 -0.50 13.61 13.68
N ARG A 145 -1.35 13.64 14.72
CA ARG A 145 -1.05 13.01 16.03
C ARG A 145 -0.78 11.53 15.89
N GLY A 146 -1.78 10.77 15.43
CA GLY A 146 -1.70 9.31 15.32
C GLY A 146 -0.53 8.85 14.42
N PRO A 147 -0.39 9.38 13.19
CA PRO A 147 0.73 9.05 12.32
C PRO A 147 2.10 9.33 12.94
N LEU A 148 2.29 10.50 13.58
CA LEU A 148 3.56 10.86 14.23
C LEU A 148 3.86 9.95 15.43
N GLU A 149 2.87 9.67 16.27
CA GLU A 149 3.01 8.79 17.44
C GLU A 149 3.33 7.34 17.01
N LYS A 150 2.69 6.82 15.95
CA LYS A 150 3.03 5.52 15.35
C LYS A 150 4.48 5.48 14.84
N ALA A 151 4.97 6.60 14.31
CA ALA A 151 6.37 6.74 13.86
C ALA A 151 7.37 6.99 15.01
N GLY A 152 6.92 6.96 16.27
CA GLY A 152 7.77 7.10 17.46
C GLY A 152 8.08 8.54 17.86
N PHE A 153 7.32 9.53 17.37
CA PHE A 153 7.44 10.93 17.77
C PHE A 153 6.44 11.30 18.86
N THR A 154 6.70 12.41 19.57
CA THR A 154 5.71 13.02 20.47
C THR A 154 5.04 14.19 19.75
N TYR A 155 3.73 14.11 19.50
CA TYR A 155 3.01 15.22 18.88
C TYR A 155 2.80 16.38 19.88
N VAL A 156 3.15 17.59 19.45
CA VAL A 156 2.92 18.84 20.15
C VAL A 156 1.81 19.60 19.44
N SER A 157 0.67 19.75 20.10
CA SER A 157 -0.40 20.62 19.60
C SER A 157 -0.04 22.09 19.87
N PRO A 158 -0.07 22.99 18.87
CA PRO A 158 0.15 24.42 19.09
C PRO A 158 -0.83 25.01 20.11
N GLU A 159 -0.36 25.95 20.93
CA GLU A 159 -1.26 26.79 21.72
C GLU A 159 -2.19 27.59 20.80
N GLU A 160 -3.41 27.88 21.25
CA GLU A 160 -4.45 28.56 20.45
C GLU A 160 -3.94 29.90 19.87
N SER A 161 -3.25 30.70 20.69
CA SER A 161 -2.65 31.97 20.26
C SER A 161 -1.58 31.83 19.16
N ILE A 162 -0.83 30.72 19.16
CA ILE A 162 0.13 30.40 18.11
C ILE A 162 -0.61 29.90 16.87
N GLN A 163 -1.65 29.09 17.04
CA GLN A 163 -2.48 28.58 15.94
C GLN A 163 -3.18 29.71 15.17
N GLU A 164 -3.69 30.74 15.86
CA GLU A 164 -4.26 31.93 15.21
C GLU A 164 -3.25 32.61 14.27
N ARG A 165 -1.99 32.74 14.72
CA ARG A 165 -0.90 33.31 13.91
C ARG A 165 -0.54 32.43 12.72
N ILE A 166 -0.54 31.10 12.90
CA ILE A 166 -0.33 30.13 11.82
C ILE A 166 -1.42 30.30 10.75
N VAL A 167 -2.70 30.37 11.14
CA VAL A 167 -3.82 30.58 10.21
C VAL A 167 -3.72 31.92 9.49
N ALA A 168 -3.37 33.00 10.21
CA ALA A 168 -3.15 34.31 9.60
C ALA A 168 -2.03 34.29 8.54
N ALA A 169 -0.96 33.53 8.79
CA ALA A 169 0.13 33.35 7.82
C ALA A 169 -0.38 32.62 6.55
N ILE A 170 -1.17 31.56 6.71
CA ILE A 170 -1.78 30.81 5.58
C ILE A 170 -2.65 31.71 4.71
N GLU A 171 -3.55 32.48 5.32
CA GLU A 171 -4.46 33.36 4.56
C GLU A 171 -3.73 34.52 3.87
N ASN A 172 -2.62 34.99 4.44
CA ASN A 172 -1.74 35.96 3.77
C ASN A 172 -1.11 35.37 2.50
N VAL A 173 -0.57 34.14 2.55
CA VAL A 173 0.01 33.47 1.37
C VAL A 173 -1.07 33.27 0.29
N LYS A 174 -2.26 32.78 0.68
CA LYS A 174 -3.37 32.56 -0.26
C LYS A 174 -3.83 33.84 -0.97
N SER A 175 -3.94 34.95 -0.24
CA SER A 175 -4.48 36.20 -0.78
C SER A 175 -3.45 37.00 -1.60
N ARG A 176 -2.16 36.87 -1.28
CA ARG A 176 -1.11 37.72 -1.87
C ARG A 176 -0.25 37.04 -2.92
N GLY A 177 -0.28 35.72 -3.01
CA GLY A 177 0.59 34.92 -3.87
C GLY A 177 2.03 34.84 -3.35
N ILE A 178 2.84 34.02 -4.03
CA ILE A 178 4.22 33.68 -3.67
C ILE A 178 5.16 34.90 -3.79
N GLY A 179 6.08 35.08 -2.83
CA GLY A 179 7.23 35.98 -2.87
C GLY A 179 7.08 37.31 -2.13
N LYS A 180 6.25 37.39 -1.06
CA LYS A 180 6.02 38.64 -0.32
C LYS A 180 6.51 38.57 1.14
N PRO A 181 6.91 39.70 1.75
CA PRO A 181 7.58 39.72 3.05
C PRO A 181 6.62 39.35 4.20
N PHE A 182 6.62 38.07 4.57
CA PHE A 182 6.04 37.54 5.81
C PHE A 182 6.97 36.54 6.51
N GLU A 183 8.20 36.40 6.02
CA GLU A 183 9.20 35.44 6.50
C GLU A 183 9.58 35.68 7.97
N ALA A 184 9.74 36.94 8.37
CA ALA A 184 10.09 37.31 9.74
C ALA A 184 8.98 36.95 10.74
N ASP A 185 7.72 37.20 10.38
CA ASP A 185 6.57 36.88 11.22
C ASP A 185 6.39 35.35 11.33
N PHE A 186 6.60 34.62 10.22
CA PHE A 186 6.57 33.17 10.22
C PHE A 186 7.72 32.56 11.05
N LEU A 187 8.94 33.08 10.92
CA LEU A 187 10.06 32.66 11.77
C LEU A 187 9.80 32.94 13.25
N SER A 188 9.17 34.06 13.58
CA SER A 188 8.77 34.36 14.97
C SER A 188 7.80 33.31 15.52
N ILE A 189 6.87 32.79 14.72
CA ILE A 189 5.98 31.67 15.12
C ILE A 189 6.81 30.43 15.42
N VAL A 190 7.76 30.10 14.54
CA VAL A 190 8.67 28.95 14.70
C VAL A 190 9.52 29.07 15.96
N HIS A 191 10.08 30.25 16.24
CA HIS A 191 10.86 30.50 17.45
C HIS A 191 10.03 30.30 18.71
N ASP A 192 8.80 30.82 18.75
CA ASP A 192 7.90 30.63 19.89
C ASP A 192 7.59 29.15 20.14
N LEU A 193 7.38 28.35 19.08
CA LEU A 193 7.16 26.91 19.20
C LEU A 193 8.37 26.18 19.80
N VAL A 194 9.57 26.55 19.37
CA VAL A 194 10.82 25.93 19.86
C VAL A 194 11.10 26.36 21.30
N GLU A 195 10.98 27.65 21.61
CA GLU A 195 11.35 28.19 22.93
C GLU A 195 10.28 27.92 24.00
N LYS A 196 8.99 28.06 23.67
CA LYS A 196 7.88 27.96 24.63
C LYS A 196 7.31 26.55 24.72
N GLN A 197 7.19 25.86 23.59
CA GLN A 197 6.59 24.51 23.53
C GLN A 197 7.62 23.38 23.33
N GLN A 198 8.92 23.72 23.35
CA GLN A 198 10.03 22.75 23.26
C GLN A 198 9.91 21.84 22.03
N VAL A 199 9.56 22.42 20.88
CA VAL A 199 9.50 21.71 19.60
C VAL A 199 10.92 21.43 19.09
N GLU A 200 11.15 20.19 18.64
CA GLU A 200 12.45 19.69 18.17
C GLU A 200 12.47 19.32 16.69
N ALA A 201 11.30 19.28 16.04
CA ALA A 201 11.15 19.17 14.60
C ALA A 201 9.76 19.66 14.14
N ILE A 202 9.66 20.05 12.87
CA ILE A 202 8.46 20.70 12.31
C ILE A 202 7.99 19.97 11.06
N VAL A 203 6.68 19.80 10.91
CA VAL A 203 6.04 19.51 9.63
C VAL A 203 5.34 20.77 9.13
N LEU A 204 5.69 21.25 7.93
CA LEU A 204 4.91 22.27 7.24
C LEU A 204 3.65 21.61 6.68
N ALA A 205 2.62 21.53 7.51
CA ALA A 205 1.34 20.85 7.28
C ALA A 205 0.27 21.75 6.63
N CYS A 206 0.70 22.76 5.88
CA CYS A 206 -0.11 23.50 4.92
C CYS A 206 0.72 23.64 3.64
N THR A 207 0.15 23.29 2.50
CA THR A 207 0.87 23.28 1.21
C THR A 207 1.26 24.67 0.71
N GLU A 208 0.67 25.72 1.27
CA GLU A 208 1.05 27.11 1.09
C GLU A 208 2.38 27.45 1.80
N PHE A 209 2.75 26.73 2.86
CA PHE A 209 4.01 26.97 3.58
C PHE A 209 5.25 26.46 2.85
N SER A 210 5.09 25.75 1.73
CA SER A 210 6.21 25.36 0.87
C SER A 210 7.02 26.54 0.34
N GLU A 211 6.42 27.74 0.31
CA GLU A 211 7.14 28.99 0.04
C GLU A 211 8.23 29.29 1.09
N PHE A 212 7.99 28.92 2.35
CA PHE A 212 8.90 29.16 3.47
C PHE A 212 9.98 28.09 3.62
N ARG A 213 10.04 27.07 2.74
CA ARG A 213 11.01 25.96 2.87
C ARG A 213 12.48 26.38 2.83
N PHE A 214 12.77 27.57 2.31
CA PHE A 214 14.14 28.09 2.24
C PHE A 214 14.56 28.93 3.46
N LEU A 215 13.65 29.13 4.41
CA LEU A 215 13.94 29.88 5.62
C LEU A 215 14.88 29.10 6.56
N PRO A 216 15.70 29.79 7.35
CA PRO A 216 16.64 29.16 8.27
C PRO A 216 15.93 28.68 9.55
N PHE A 217 15.19 27.56 9.46
CA PHE A 217 14.54 26.97 10.63
C PHE A 217 15.59 26.55 11.69
N PRO A 218 15.33 26.80 12.99
CA PRO A 218 16.24 26.44 14.08
C PRO A 218 16.23 24.94 14.41
N VAL A 219 15.29 24.18 13.85
CA VAL A 219 15.12 22.74 14.04
C VAL A 219 14.87 22.06 12.68
N PRO A 220 15.14 20.75 12.55
CA PRO A 220 14.81 20.01 11.33
C PRO A 220 13.33 20.14 10.97
N PHE A 221 13.03 20.27 9.69
CA PHE A 221 11.66 20.34 9.20
C PHE A 221 11.44 19.52 7.94
N VAL A 222 10.20 19.16 7.67
CA VAL A 222 9.77 18.61 6.38
C VAL A 222 8.64 19.46 5.79
N ASP A 223 8.65 19.61 4.47
CA ASP A 223 7.58 20.25 3.71
C ASP A 223 6.65 19.19 3.13
N SER A 224 5.40 19.15 3.59
CA SER A 224 4.42 18.15 3.15
C SER A 224 4.18 18.16 1.64
N ASN A 225 4.25 19.31 0.97
CA ASN A 225 4.08 19.41 -0.48
C ASN A 225 5.29 18.83 -1.22
N GLU A 226 6.50 19.18 -0.77
CA GLU A 226 7.75 18.66 -1.34
C GLU A 226 7.87 17.16 -1.11
N SER A 227 7.53 16.68 0.08
CA SER A 227 7.48 15.26 0.42
C SER A 227 6.51 14.49 -0.49
N LEU A 228 5.32 15.03 -0.71
CA LEU A 228 4.37 14.46 -1.68
C LEU A 228 4.97 14.38 -3.08
N ALA A 229 5.68 15.41 -3.53
CA ALA A 229 6.24 15.47 -4.86
C ALA A 229 7.41 14.49 -5.04
N LYS A 230 8.32 14.42 -4.06
CA LYS A 230 9.42 13.45 -4.02
C LYS A 230 8.89 12.03 -4.11
N MET A 231 7.86 11.72 -3.34
CA MET A 231 7.22 10.42 -3.40
C MET A 231 6.61 10.15 -4.78
N ILE A 232 5.93 11.12 -5.41
CA ILE A 232 5.38 10.93 -6.76
C ILE A 232 6.48 10.63 -7.77
N VAL A 233 7.62 11.30 -7.66
CA VAL A 233 8.80 11.03 -8.47
C VAL A 233 9.30 9.60 -8.21
N GLU A 234 9.46 9.20 -6.95
CA GLU A 234 9.86 7.84 -6.57
C GLU A 234 8.91 6.78 -7.15
N TYR A 235 7.59 6.97 -7.00
CA TYR A 235 6.56 6.07 -7.52
C TYR A 235 6.66 5.90 -9.03
N ALA A 236 6.78 7.01 -9.74
CA ALA A 236 6.82 7.06 -11.18
C ALA A 236 8.07 6.35 -11.75
N TYR A 237 9.25 6.57 -11.15
CA TYR A 237 10.50 6.01 -11.67
C TYR A 237 10.81 4.60 -11.19
N HIS A 238 10.44 4.24 -9.96
CA HIS A 238 10.80 2.93 -9.42
C HIS A 238 9.82 1.82 -9.80
N LYS A 239 8.66 2.16 -10.39
CA LYS A 239 7.55 1.22 -10.68
C LYS A 239 7.15 0.36 -9.47
N ARG A 240 7.52 0.79 -8.25
CA ARG A 240 7.30 0.09 -6.98
C ARG A 240 6.11 0.67 -6.23
N SER A 241 5.46 -0.16 -5.45
CA SER A 241 4.44 0.30 -4.51
C SER A 241 5.10 1.03 -3.36
N ILE A 242 4.54 2.16 -2.98
CA ILE A 242 5.12 3.13 -2.02
C ILE A 242 4.28 3.27 -0.75
N PHE A 243 3.08 2.70 -0.73
CA PHE A 243 2.12 2.79 0.39
C PHE A 243 1.33 1.49 0.55
N LEU A 244 2.00 0.40 0.86
CA LEU A 244 1.32 -0.78 1.42
C LEU A 244 1.48 -0.76 2.94
N ASP A 245 0.40 -0.51 3.68
CA ASP A 245 0.42 -0.70 5.13
C ASP A 245 0.33 -2.20 5.42
N THR A 246 1.49 -2.83 5.57
CA THR A 246 1.61 -4.26 5.89
C THR A 246 1.00 -4.60 7.24
N ASP A 247 0.94 -3.65 8.18
CA ASP A 247 0.28 -3.87 9.46
C ASP A 247 -1.24 -3.95 9.29
N GLU A 248 -1.84 -3.12 8.41
CA GLU A 248 -3.27 -3.23 8.12
C GLU A 248 -3.61 -4.56 7.43
N ILE A 249 -2.76 -5.06 6.54
CA ILE A 249 -2.92 -6.40 5.95
C ILE A 249 -2.85 -7.47 7.04
N LYS A 250 -1.88 -7.37 7.96
CA LYS A 250 -1.77 -8.31 9.08
C LYS A 250 -3.01 -8.25 9.98
N ARG A 251 -3.46 -7.04 10.34
CA ARG A 251 -4.68 -6.80 11.13
C ARG A 251 -5.93 -7.32 10.42
N PHE A 252 -6.02 -7.21 9.09
CA PHE A 252 -7.14 -7.76 8.33
C PHE A 252 -7.29 -9.27 8.55
N TRP A 253 -6.20 -10.01 8.41
CA TRP A 253 -6.19 -11.46 8.62
C TRP A 253 -6.31 -11.85 10.10
N GLU A 254 -5.77 -11.07 11.02
CA GLU A 254 -6.03 -11.23 12.46
C GLU A 254 -7.51 -11.07 12.80
N ARG A 255 -8.21 -10.11 12.17
CA ARG A 255 -9.67 -9.96 12.30
C ARG A 255 -10.42 -11.17 11.73
N GLN A 256 -9.98 -11.72 10.59
CA GLN A 256 -10.58 -12.95 10.04
C GLN A 256 -10.37 -14.15 10.99
N ALA A 257 -9.16 -14.30 11.52
CA ALA A 257 -8.84 -15.31 12.52
C ALA A 257 -9.68 -15.18 13.79
N ALA A 258 -9.88 -13.95 14.30
CA ALA A 258 -10.74 -13.68 15.44
C ALA A 258 -12.21 -14.06 15.15
N LYS A 259 -12.76 -13.65 14.00
CA LYS A 259 -14.12 -14.04 13.56
C LYS A 259 -14.27 -15.57 13.51
N LEU A 260 -13.24 -16.28 13.04
CA LEU A 260 -13.24 -17.73 12.95
C LEU A 260 -13.20 -18.39 14.35
N ARG A 261 -12.34 -17.93 15.27
CA ARG A 261 -12.32 -18.39 16.67
C ARG A 261 -13.67 -18.16 17.37
N GLU A 262 -14.33 -17.05 17.06
CA GLU A 262 -15.65 -16.70 17.58
C GLU A 262 -16.81 -17.41 16.85
N HIS A 263 -16.51 -18.30 15.89
CA HIS A 263 -17.51 -19.03 15.09
C HIS A 263 -18.48 -18.10 14.32
N LYS A 264 -18.06 -16.88 14.00
CA LYS A 264 -18.84 -15.89 13.22
C LYS A 264 -18.77 -16.13 11.72
N VAL A 265 -17.75 -16.85 11.26
CA VAL A 265 -17.54 -17.26 9.86
C VAL A 265 -17.14 -18.73 9.82
N GLY A 266 -17.42 -19.39 8.70
CA GLY A 266 -16.97 -20.77 8.49
C GLY A 266 -15.47 -20.87 8.21
N ILE A 267 -14.94 -22.10 8.26
CA ILE A 267 -13.52 -22.40 8.10
C ILE A 267 -13.03 -21.95 6.72
N HIS A 268 -13.71 -22.34 5.65
CA HIS A 268 -13.31 -21.96 4.29
C HIS A 268 -13.57 -20.46 4.05
N GLN A 269 -14.70 -19.95 4.55
CA GLN A 269 -15.09 -18.55 4.42
C GLN A 269 -14.02 -17.60 4.96
N ALA A 270 -13.39 -17.94 6.08
CA ALA A 270 -12.37 -17.10 6.73
C ALA A 270 -11.14 -16.80 5.85
N THR A 271 -10.83 -17.68 4.90
CA THR A 271 -9.66 -17.51 4.00
C THR A 271 -10.03 -17.31 2.53
N MET A 272 -11.24 -17.71 2.13
CA MET A 272 -11.72 -17.56 0.75
C MET A 272 -12.57 -16.31 0.53
N LEU A 273 -12.89 -15.59 1.61
CA LEU A 273 -13.56 -14.28 1.58
C LEU A 273 -14.90 -14.31 0.80
N THR A 274 -15.64 -15.40 0.94
CA THR A 274 -16.96 -15.61 0.33
C THR A 274 -18.09 -15.12 1.24
N LEU A 275 -19.29 -14.97 0.65
CA LEU A 275 -20.49 -14.52 1.37
C LEU A 275 -20.93 -15.49 2.47
N ASP A 276 -20.72 -16.79 2.25
CA ASP A 276 -21.11 -17.87 3.14
C ASP A 276 -20.17 -19.08 2.97
N GLU A 277 -20.22 -19.99 3.94
CA GLU A 277 -19.37 -21.20 3.98
C GLU A 277 -19.74 -22.21 2.89
N GLU A 278 -21.02 -22.32 2.51
CA GLU A 278 -21.47 -23.27 1.49
C GLU A 278 -20.84 -22.94 0.13
N LYS A 279 -20.90 -21.66 -0.28
CA LYS A 279 -20.20 -21.16 -1.48
C LYS A 279 -18.68 -21.27 -1.35
N ALA A 280 -18.14 -21.12 -0.14
CA ALA A 280 -16.70 -21.30 0.09
C ALA A 280 -16.28 -22.74 -0.22
N ILE A 281 -17.05 -23.72 0.24
CA ILE A 281 -16.82 -25.15 0.02
C ILE A 281 -17.02 -25.52 -1.45
N GLU A 282 -18.08 -25.02 -2.10
CA GLU A 282 -18.30 -25.25 -3.53
C GLU A 282 -17.14 -24.71 -4.37
N ARG A 283 -16.70 -23.49 -4.08
CA ARG A 283 -15.55 -22.86 -4.74
C ARG A 283 -14.26 -23.62 -4.45
N ASP A 284 -14.02 -24.06 -3.21
CA ASP A 284 -12.84 -24.87 -2.84
C ASP A 284 -12.75 -26.13 -3.70
N LYS A 285 -13.87 -26.85 -3.82
CA LYS A 285 -13.94 -28.06 -4.64
C LYS A 285 -13.63 -27.77 -6.11
N GLY A 286 -14.27 -26.76 -6.69
CA GLY A 286 -14.02 -26.36 -8.09
C GLY A 286 -12.57 -25.93 -8.34
N GLU A 287 -11.99 -25.16 -7.41
CA GLU A 287 -10.58 -24.75 -7.49
C GLU A 287 -9.62 -25.94 -7.43
N LYS A 288 -9.87 -26.91 -6.53
CA LYS A 288 -9.07 -28.13 -6.40
C LYS A 288 -9.14 -29.00 -7.64
N GLU A 289 -10.32 -29.22 -8.20
CA GLU A 289 -10.49 -29.99 -9.44
C GLU A 289 -9.74 -29.33 -10.62
N ALA A 290 -9.83 -28.00 -10.73
CA ALA A 290 -9.16 -27.22 -11.76
C ALA A 290 -7.62 -27.19 -11.60
N LEU A 291 -7.11 -27.21 -10.36
CA LEU A 291 -5.68 -27.13 -10.08
C LEU A 291 -5.00 -28.51 -10.07
N LEU A 292 -5.57 -29.51 -9.41
CA LEU A 292 -4.91 -30.81 -9.22
C LEU A 292 -4.75 -31.59 -10.52
N THR A 293 -5.72 -31.49 -11.42
CA THR A 293 -5.67 -32.17 -12.73
C THR A 293 -4.42 -31.77 -13.54
N PRO A 294 -4.13 -30.47 -13.77
CA PRO A 294 -2.90 -30.07 -14.45
C PRO A 294 -1.63 -30.20 -13.59
N LEU A 295 -1.72 -30.23 -12.26
CA LEU A 295 -0.56 -30.44 -11.38
C LEU A 295 -0.11 -31.91 -11.31
N ALA A 296 -1.03 -32.87 -11.47
CA ALA A 296 -0.76 -34.29 -11.24
C ALA A 296 0.48 -34.83 -11.98
N PRO A 297 0.78 -34.46 -13.24
CA PRO A 297 1.99 -34.91 -13.93
C PRO A 297 3.31 -34.42 -13.33
N TYR A 298 3.26 -33.36 -12.52
CA TYR A 298 4.43 -32.72 -11.94
C TYR A 298 4.67 -33.13 -10.49
N LEU A 299 3.68 -33.72 -9.80
CA LEU A 299 3.80 -34.15 -8.41
C LEU A 299 4.25 -35.61 -8.31
N SER A 300 4.87 -35.96 -7.19
CA SER A 300 5.32 -37.32 -6.89
C SER A 300 5.14 -37.65 -5.42
N ARG A 301 4.58 -38.83 -5.13
CA ARG A 301 4.38 -39.35 -3.76
C ARG A 301 5.69 -39.61 -3.02
N GLU A 302 6.83 -39.60 -3.70
CA GLU A 302 8.15 -39.69 -3.08
C GLU A 302 8.79 -38.31 -2.85
N GLY A 303 8.24 -37.26 -3.45
CA GLY A 303 8.77 -35.91 -3.37
C GLY A 303 8.37 -35.17 -2.10
N THR A 304 9.18 -34.19 -1.74
CA THR A 304 9.00 -33.30 -0.58
C THR A 304 8.49 -31.95 -1.04
N MET A 305 7.59 -31.34 -0.28
CA MET A 305 6.97 -30.05 -0.61
C MET A 305 7.14 -29.01 0.49
N PHE A 306 7.26 -27.75 0.07
CA PHE A 306 7.24 -26.55 0.90
C PHE A 306 6.14 -25.60 0.44
N GLU A 307 5.29 -25.14 1.36
CA GLU A 307 4.17 -24.22 1.09
C GLU A 307 4.29 -22.94 1.92
N MET A 308 4.12 -21.79 1.26
CA MET A 308 4.09 -20.46 1.88
C MET A 308 2.68 -19.90 1.93
N GLY A 309 2.27 -19.39 3.10
CA GLY A 309 0.96 -18.77 3.31
C GLY A 309 -0.17 -19.80 3.29
N CYS A 310 -0.03 -20.88 4.08
CA CYS A 310 -1.00 -21.98 4.04
C CYS A 310 -2.37 -21.63 4.64
N GLY A 311 -2.47 -20.51 5.36
CA GLY A 311 -3.66 -20.13 6.11
C GLY A 311 -4.12 -21.28 6.99
N ILE A 312 -5.40 -21.63 6.87
CA ILE A 312 -6.04 -22.74 7.60
C ILE A 312 -5.70 -24.14 7.04
N GLY A 313 -4.69 -24.28 6.17
CA GLY A 313 -4.22 -25.56 5.64
C GLY A 313 -5.12 -26.21 4.57
N ARG A 314 -6.00 -25.44 3.92
CA ARG A 314 -6.96 -25.94 2.91
C ARG A 314 -6.29 -26.67 1.76
N TRP A 315 -5.21 -26.08 1.24
CA TRP A 315 -4.40 -26.67 0.17
C TRP A 315 -3.40 -27.68 0.72
N SER A 316 -2.81 -27.42 1.90
CA SER A 316 -1.87 -28.35 2.53
C SER A 316 -2.43 -29.76 2.65
N ARG A 317 -3.67 -29.89 3.14
CA ARG A 317 -4.36 -31.19 3.28
C ARG A 317 -4.65 -31.88 1.95
N GLU A 318 -4.82 -31.12 0.87
CA GLU A 318 -5.09 -31.70 -0.45
C GLU A 318 -3.80 -32.12 -1.14
N LEU A 319 -2.79 -31.25 -1.14
CA LEU A 319 -1.49 -31.49 -1.74
C LEU A 319 -0.73 -32.62 -1.03
N SER A 320 -0.94 -32.81 0.28
CA SER A 320 -0.33 -33.90 1.05
C SER A 320 -0.66 -35.31 0.53
N LYS A 321 -1.78 -35.48 -0.20
CA LYS A 321 -2.17 -36.76 -0.82
C LYS A 321 -1.27 -37.16 -2.00
N HIS A 322 -0.48 -36.20 -2.50
CA HIS A 322 0.32 -36.32 -3.72
C HIS A 322 1.83 -36.26 -3.45
N VAL A 323 2.26 -36.08 -2.20
CA VAL A 323 3.67 -35.91 -1.83
C VAL A 323 4.03 -36.78 -0.61
N LYS A 324 5.32 -37.02 -0.42
CA LYS A 324 5.84 -37.80 0.71
C LYS A 324 5.70 -37.05 2.03
N SER A 325 6.09 -35.79 2.04
CA SER A 325 5.97 -34.90 3.18
C SER A 325 5.82 -33.45 2.72
N LEU A 326 5.09 -32.67 3.51
CA LEU A 326 4.79 -31.28 3.27
C LEU A 326 5.11 -30.45 4.51
N VAL A 327 5.82 -29.35 4.33
CA VAL A 327 6.03 -28.33 5.35
C VAL A 327 5.31 -27.06 4.94
N SER A 328 4.46 -26.52 5.82
CA SER A 328 3.59 -25.39 5.52
C SER A 328 3.76 -24.27 6.54
N PHE A 329 3.83 -23.03 6.07
CA PHE A 329 4.04 -21.84 6.90
C PHE A 329 2.92 -20.83 6.75
N ASP A 330 2.54 -20.20 7.84
CA ASP A 330 1.70 -19.00 7.87
C ASP A 330 2.11 -18.14 9.07
N TYR A 331 1.98 -16.81 8.99
CA TYR A 331 2.36 -15.95 10.10
C TYR A 331 1.28 -15.92 11.19
N ASN A 332 0.04 -16.29 10.86
CA ASN A 332 -1.09 -16.22 11.77
C ASN A 332 -1.20 -17.49 12.62
N GLU A 333 -0.89 -17.39 13.91
CA GLU A 333 -0.94 -18.50 14.87
C GLU A 333 -2.31 -19.19 14.91
N THR A 334 -3.40 -18.42 14.86
CA THR A 334 -4.77 -18.97 14.88
C THR A 334 -5.04 -19.86 13.67
N PHE A 335 -4.61 -19.44 12.49
CA PHE A 335 -4.78 -20.22 11.28
C PHE A 335 -3.97 -21.51 11.33
N ILE A 336 -2.75 -21.47 11.87
CA ILE A 336 -1.91 -22.65 12.06
C ILE A 336 -2.52 -23.64 13.08
N ASP A 337 -3.09 -23.17 14.19
CA ASP A 337 -3.79 -24.03 15.14
C ASP A 337 -4.93 -24.80 14.47
N ILE A 338 -5.77 -24.08 13.71
CA ILE A 338 -6.90 -24.66 12.98
C ILE A 338 -6.40 -25.62 11.88
N ALA A 339 -5.33 -25.26 11.17
CA ALA A 339 -4.73 -26.12 10.16
C ALA A 339 -4.29 -27.46 10.77
N LYS A 340 -3.67 -27.44 11.96
CA LYS A 340 -3.27 -28.65 12.70
C LYS A 340 -4.48 -29.47 13.12
N GLU A 341 -5.49 -28.84 13.73
CA GLU A 341 -6.71 -29.52 14.19
C GLU A 341 -7.46 -30.20 13.04
N GLU A 342 -7.72 -29.49 11.94
CA GLU A 342 -8.43 -30.03 10.77
C GLU A 342 -7.64 -31.14 10.07
N THR A 343 -6.32 -31.02 10.03
CA THR A 343 -5.44 -32.06 9.47
C THR A 343 -5.48 -33.33 10.32
N ALA A 344 -5.43 -33.19 11.65
CA ALA A 344 -5.55 -34.31 12.58
C ALA A 344 -6.93 -34.99 12.49
N ARG A 345 -8.02 -34.22 12.36
CA ARG A 345 -9.39 -34.75 12.15
C ARG A 345 -9.50 -35.63 10.91
N GLN A 346 -8.75 -35.32 9.86
CA GLN A 346 -8.72 -36.09 8.60
C GLN A 346 -7.72 -37.26 8.62
N GLY A 347 -6.99 -37.47 9.73
CA GLY A 347 -6.01 -38.54 9.87
C GLY A 347 -4.77 -38.35 8.98
N ILE A 348 -4.48 -37.12 8.55
CA ILE A 348 -3.32 -36.79 7.72
C ILE A 348 -2.10 -36.63 8.63
N THR A 349 -1.01 -37.33 8.32
CA THR A 349 0.18 -37.43 9.19
C THR A 349 1.47 -36.91 8.57
N ASN A 350 1.45 -36.53 7.29
CA ASN A 350 2.62 -36.12 6.52
C ASN A 350 2.71 -34.60 6.28
N VAL A 351 2.00 -33.80 7.09
CA VAL A 351 2.03 -32.33 7.02
C VAL A 351 2.52 -31.75 8.34
N GLU A 352 3.53 -30.91 8.27
CA GLU A 352 4.04 -30.13 9.41
C GLU A 352 3.70 -28.64 9.20
N TYR A 353 3.20 -27.98 10.26
CA TYR A 353 2.76 -26.59 10.22
C TYR A 353 3.58 -25.72 11.18
N PHE A 354 4.03 -24.56 10.70
CA PHE A 354 4.88 -23.63 11.43
C PHE A 354 4.33 -22.20 11.37
N VAL A 355 4.41 -21.49 12.50
CA VAL A 355 4.11 -20.06 12.57
C VAL A 355 5.36 -19.28 12.18
N ALA A 356 5.33 -18.57 11.05
CA ALA A 356 6.44 -17.72 10.62
C ALA A 356 6.00 -16.64 9.61
N ASP A 357 6.61 -15.46 9.69
CA ASP A 357 6.50 -14.44 8.65
C ASP A 357 7.40 -14.82 7.47
N VAL A 358 6.79 -14.92 6.29
CA VAL A 358 7.49 -15.24 5.05
C VAL A 358 8.58 -14.24 4.68
N GLY A 359 8.48 -12.99 5.13
CA GLY A 359 9.51 -11.97 4.94
C GLY A 359 10.78 -12.22 5.75
N GLU A 360 10.72 -13.07 6.78
CA GLU A 360 11.82 -13.34 7.72
C GLU A 360 12.46 -14.73 7.52
N LEU A 361 11.82 -15.59 6.73
CA LEU A 361 12.27 -16.96 6.46
C LEU A 361 13.48 -16.99 5.51
N LYS A 362 14.33 -18.00 5.68
CA LYS A 362 15.49 -18.29 4.82
C LYS A 362 15.46 -19.74 4.35
N ALA A 363 16.00 -19.98 3.16
CA ALA A 363 16.08 -21.33 2.60
C ALA A 363 17.13 -22.15 3.38
N GLU A 364 16.66 -23.06 4.24
CA GLU A 364 17.55 -23.98 4.98
C GLU A 364 17.77 -25.31 4.25
N LYS A 365 16.81 -25.70 3.41
CA LYS A 365 16.85 -26.92 2.61
C LYS A 365 16.03 -26.75 1.33
N THR A 366 16.24 -27.68 0.40
CA THR A 366 15.56 -27.70 -0.90
C THR A 366 14.54 -28.82 -0.99
N TYR A 367 13.47 -28.56 -1.72
CA TYR A 367 12.30 -29.42 -1.89
C TYR A 367 12.10 -29.76 -3.38
N ASP A 368 11.43 -30.88 -3.63
CA ASP A 368 11.05 -31.27 -4.99
C ASP A 368 9.97 -30.33 -5.53
N PHE A 369 9.11 -29.84 -4.64
CA PHE A 369 8.01 -28.92 -4.93
C PHE A 369 8.02 -27.73 -3.97
N VAL A 370 7.84 -26.53 -4.50
CA VAL A 370 7.63 -25.30 -3.71
C VAL A 370 6.37 -24.63 -4.21
N THR A 371 5.45 -24.24 -3.32
CA THR A 371 4.17 -23.67 -3.73
C THR A 371 3.79 -22.41 -2.95
N SER A 372 3.11 -21.50 -3.64
CA SER A 372 2.43 -20.34 -3.06
C SER A 372 1.07 -20.17 -3.70
N ILE A 373 0.05 -19.96 -2.86
CA ILE A 373 -1.34 -19.89 -3.30
C ILE A 373 -2.02 -18.68 -2.66
N ALA A 374 -2.36 -17.70 -3.47
CA ALA A 374 -3.07 -16.48 -3.09
C ALA A 374 -2.39 -15.67 -1.95
N LEU A 375 -1.06 -15.65 -1.91
CA LEU A 375 -0.27 -14.95 -0.90
C LEU A 375 0.40 -13.70 -1.47
N LEU A 376 1.02 -13.82 -2.65
CA LEU A 376 2.03 -12.85 -3.11
C LEU A 376 1.49 -11.41 -3.26
N HIS A 377 0.19 -11.26 -3.50
CA HIS A 377 -0.46 -9.96 -3.64
C HIS A 377 -0.70 -9.23 -2.30
N TYR A 378 -0.53 -9.89 -1.16
CA TYR A 378 -0.57 -9.28 0.17
C TYR A 378 0.80 -8.79 0.65
N LEU A 379 1.87 -9.07 -0.10
CA LEU A 379 3.23 -8.75 0.29
C LEU A 379 3.67 -7.39 -0.26
N SER A 380 4.33 -6.59 0.60
CA SER A 380 5.07 -5.40 0.15
C SER A 380 6.13 -5.78 -0.88
N ASP A 381 6.68 -4.81 -1.62
CA ASP A 381 7.75 -5.12 -2.59
C ASP A 381 8.98 -5.75 -1.93
N GLU A 382 9.31 -5.36 -0.69
CA GLU A 382 10.40 -5.97 0.07
C GLU A 382 10.07 -7.41 0.51
N GLN A 383 8.89 -7.63 1.07
CA GLN A 383 8.45 -8.97 1.48
C GLN A 383 8.30 -9.91 0.28
N TYR A 384 7.80 -9.41 -0.85
CA TYR A 384 7.70 -10.15 -2.10
C TYR A 384 9.09 -10.56 -2.61
N ASP A 385 10.05 -9.63 -2.59
CA ASP A 385 11.43 -9.90 -3.01
C ASP A 385 12.08 -11.01 -2.15
N SER A 386 11.87 -10.95 -0.82
CA SER A 386 12.32 -11.99 0.10
C SER A 386 11.60 -13.32 -0.13
N ALA A 387 10.28 -13.31 -0.28
CA ALA A 387 9.47 -14.50 -0.45
C ALA A 387 9.80 -15.24 -1.76
N VAL A 388 9.89 -14.53 -2.89
CA VAL A 388 10.24 -15.15 -4.18
C VAL A 388 11.68 -15.67 -4.16
N SER A 389 12.60 -14.96 -3.50
CA SER A 389 13.99 -15.44 -3.33
C SER A 389 14.04 -16.73 -2.51
N LEU A 390 13.30 -16.78 -1.39
CA LEU A 390 13.14 -17.99 -0.59
C LEU A 390 12.61 -19.14 -1.43
N MET A 391 11.52 -18.93 -2.18
CA MET A 391 10.95 -19.97 -3.04
C MET A 391 11.96 -20.47 -4.08
N ARG A 392 12.60 -19.56 -4.81
CA ARG A 392 13.63 -19.87 -5.80
C ARG A 392 14.74 -20.73 -5.21
N ASP A 393 15.26 -20.32 -4.06
CA ASP A 393 16.41 -20.96 -3.43
C ASP A 393 16.04 -22.29 -2.75
N SER A 394 14.75 -22.50 -2.45
CA SER A 394 14.19 -23.73 -1.89
C SER A 394 13.80 -24.81 -2.91
N VAL A 395 13.84 -24.56 -4.23
CA VAL A 395 13.53 -25.59 -5.24
C VAL A 395 14.80 -26.38 -5.60
N LYS A 396 14.77 -27.72 -5.55
CA LYS A 396 15.89 -28.56 -6.03
C LYS A 396 16.16 -28.37 -7.53
N PRO A 397 17.38 -28.61 -8.04
CA PRO A 397 17.59 -28.77 -9.48
C PRO A 397 16.65 -29.84 -10.06
N GLY A 398 15.97 -29.52 -11.16
CA GLY A 398 14.90 -30.35 -11.74
C GLY A 398 13.54 -30.29 -11.00
N GLY A 399 13.49 -29.66 -9.83
CA GLY A 399 12.28 -29.45 -9.04
C GLY A 399 11.34 -28.40 -9.64
N VAL A 400 10.17 -28.24 -9.02
CA VAL A 400 9.07 -27.45 -9.56
C VAL A 400 8.57 -26.41 -8.54
N ALA A 401 8.42 -25.16 -9.00
CA ALA A 401 7.70 -24.11 -8.29
C ALA A 401 6.28 -23.98 -8.86
N ILE A 402 5.28 -23.96 -7.99
CA ILE A 402 3.86 -23.90 -8.32
C ILE A 402 3.28 -22.62 -7.75
N PHE A 403 2.62 -21.82 -8.59
CA PHE A 403 1.97 -20.59 -8.19
C PHE A 403 0.52 -20.63 -8.62
N ARG A 404 -0.37 -20.38 -7.67
CA ARG A 404 -1.77 -20.06 -7.97
C ARG A 404 -2.03 -18.69 -7.37
N GLU A 405 -1.90 -17.67 -8.19
CA GLU A 405 -1.91 -16.28 -7.72
C GLU A 405 -2.90 -15.44 -8.52
N VAL A 406 -3.24 -14.28 -7.95
CA VAL A 406 -3.97 -13.23 -8.66
C VAL A 406 -2.95 -12.23 -9.17
N PHE A 407 -2.87 -12.08 -10.49
CA PHE A 407 -1.93 -11.18 -11.16
C PHE A 407 -2.66 -10.01 -11.81
N GLY A 408 -1.93 -8.91 -12.03
CA GLY A 408 -2.35 -7.82 -12.90
C GLY A 408 -2.26 -8.26 -14.36
N VAL A 409 -3.29 -7.95 -15.17
CA VAL A 409 -3.43 -8.50 -16.54
C VAL A 409 -2.41 -7.91 -17.51
N THR A 410 -2.26 -6.59 -17.52
CA THR A 410 -1.36 -5.89 -18.45
C THR A 410 -0.22 -5.16 -17.75
N LYS A 411 -0.44 -4.80 -16.49
CA LYS A 411 0.49 -4.06 -15.63
C LYS A 411 0.16 -4.34 -14.18
N ARG A 412 1.06 -3.94 -13.27
CA ARG A 412 0.77 -3.92 -11.83
C ARG A 412 -0.54 -3.17 -11.55
N PHE A 413 -1.41 -3.76 -10.75
CA PHE A 413 -2.63 -3.14 -10.24
C PHE A 413 -2.59 -3.12 -8.71
N GLU A 414 -2.87 -1.97 -8.12
CA GLU A 414 -2.69 -1.73 -6.68
C GLU A 414 -3.99 -1.24 -6.06
N LEU A 415 -4.34 -1.82 -4.90
CA LEU A 415 -5.44 -1.38 -4.06
C LEU A 415 -4.86 -0.91 -2.74
N HIS A 416 -5.14 0.35 -2.38
CA HIS A 416 -4.70 0.96 -1.14
C HIS A 416 -5.92 1.51 -0.40
N GLY A 417 -6.32 0.86 0.69
CA GLY A 417 -7.48 1.28 1.49
C GLY A 417 -8.81 1.12 0.74
N PHE A 418 -8.90 0.19 -0.21
CA PHE A 418 -10.14 -0.06 -0.94
C PHE A 418 -11.17 -0.68 0.00
N TYR A 419 -12.28 0.00 0.26
CA TYR A 419 -13.33 -0.55 1.12
C TYR A 419 -14.17 -1.55 0.34
N SER A 420 -14.13 -2.81 0.79
CA SER A 420 -14.97 -3.86 0.24
C SER A 420 -16.25 -3.97 1.05
N GLU A 421 -17.39 -3.63 0.45
CA GLU A 421 -18.71 -3.80 1.07
C GLU A 421 -18.99 -5.25 1.46
N VAL A 422 -18.48 -6.20 0.67
CA VAL A 422 -18.63 -7.64 0.92
C VAL A 422 -17.86 -8.09 2.17
N LEU A 423 -16.68 -7.49 2.42
CA LEU A 423 -15.82 -7.86 3.54
C LEU A 423 -16.06 -6.99 4.77
N ASP A 424 -16.77 -5.87 4.60
CA ASP A 424 -16.91 -4.79 5.56
C ASP A 424 -15.54 -4.38 6.14
N ALA A 425 -14.57 -4.21 5.25
CA ALA A 425 -13.18 -3.94 5.61
C ALA A 425 -12.45 -3.22 4.48
N GLU A 426 -11.44 -2.45 4.87
CA GLU A 426 -10.41 -1.97 3.94
C GLU A 426 -9.53 -3.13 3.49
N TYR A 427 -9.26 -3.12 2.19
CA TYR A 427 -8.51 -4.15 1.49
C TYR A 427 -7.34 -3.51 0.77
N HIS A 428 -6.16 -4.08 1.00
CA HIS A 428 -4.90 -3.65 0.43
C HIS A 428 -4.27 -4.82 -0.33
N ALA A 429 -3.82 -4.57 -1.57
CA ALA A 429 -3.19 -5.58 -2.40
C ALA A 429 -2.31 -4.97 -3.49
N ILE A 430 -1.23 -5.67 -3.84
CA ILE A 430 -0.36 -5.39 -4.99
C ILE A 430 -0.43 -6.58 -5.94
N TYR A 431 -1.22 -6.47 -6.99
CA TYR A 431 -1.29 -7.47 -8.05
C TYR A 431 -0.18 -7.22 -9.07
N ARG A 432 0.95 -7.92 -8.92
CA ARG A 432 2.07 -7.94 -9.88
C ARG A 432 1.70 -8.73 -11.14
N THR A 433 2.44 -8.61 -12.22
CA THR A 433 2.20 -9.46 -13.40
C THR A 433 2.89 -10.82 -13.22
N ASP A 434 2.49 -11.83 -13.98
CA ASP A 434 3.13 -13.14 -13.95
C ASP A 434 4.54 -13.08 -14.59
N GLU A 435 4.77 -12.20 -15.57
CA GLU A 435 6.12 -11.97 -16.10
C GLU A 435 7.08 -11.48 -15.04
N GLU A 436 6.63 -10.57 -14.17
CA GLU A 436 7.46 -10.05 -13.08
C GLU A 436 7.90 -11.16 -12.13
N LEU A 437 6.99 -12.10 -11.83
CA LEU A 437 7.32 -13.29 -11.04
C LEU A 437 8.34 -14.18 -11.75
N VAL A 438 8.14 -14.45 -13.05
CA VAL A 438 9.08 -15.29 -13.84
C VAL A 438 10.47 -14.65 -13.90
N GLU A 439 10.55 -13.35 -14.17
CA GLU A 439 11.81 -12.60 -14.18
C GLU A 439 12.53 -12.69 -12.82
N LYS A 440 11.78 -12.61 -11.71
CA LYS A 440 12.33 -12.68 -10.34
C LYS A 440 12.81 -14.08 -9.96
N MET A 441 12.12 -15.12 -10.43
CA MET A 441 12.55 -16.52 -10.29
C MET A 441 13.87 -16.77 -11.04
N GLY A 442 14.13 -16.00 -12.09
CA GLY A 442 15.42 -15.92 -12.74
C GLY A 442 15.63 -16.96 -13.85
N PRO A 443 16.78 -16.88 -14.55
CA PRO A 443 17.01 -17.62 -15.80
C PRO A 443 17.13 -19.13 -15.64
N ASP A 444 17.31 -19.61 -14.41
CA ASP A 444 17.36 -21.05 -14.09
C ASP A 444 15.98 -21.69 -14.05
N PHE A 445 14.91 -20.90 -14.13
CA PHE A 445 13.53 -21.39 -14.13
C PHE A 445 12.90 -21.25 -15.51
N GLU A 446 12.20 -22.30 -15.94
CA GLU A 446 11.48 -22.36 -17.20
C GLU A 446 9.97 -22.50 -16.95
N ARG A 447 9.17 -21.69 -17.65
CA ARG A 447 7.71 -21.82 -17.65
C ARG A 447 7.31 -23.09 -18.40
N ILE A 448 6.78 -24.08 -17.67
CA ILE A 448 6.36 -25.37 -18.24
C ILE A 448 4.84 -25.52 -18.34
N PHE A 449 4.08 -24.70 -17.61
CA PHE A 449 2.62 -24.69 -17.67
C PHE A 449 2.08 -23.33 -17.22
N GLU A 450 1.02 -22.90 -17.88
CA GLU A 450 0.27 -21.70 -17.55
C GLU A 450 -1.20 -21.91 -17.87
N HIS A 451 -2.08 -21.52 -16.95
CA HIS A 451 -3.52 -21.57 -17.15
C HIS A 451 -4.23 -20.44 -16.40
N ILE A 452 -5.05 -19.67 -17.11
CA ILE A 452 -5.93 -18.67 -16.52
C ILE A 452 -7.14 -19.40 -15.92
N SER A 453 -7.08 -19.62 -14.60
CA SER A 453 -8.13 -20.31 -13.84
C SER A 453 -9.36 -19.45 -13.57
N LEU A 454 -9.19 -18.13 -13.42
CA LEU A 454 -10.29 -17.16 -13.41
C LEU A 454 -9.89 -15.98 -14.30
N PRO A 455 -10.55 -15.77 -15.46
CA PRO A 455 -10.24 -14.65 -16.34
C PRO A 455 -10.69 -13.32 -15.74
N ALA A 456 -10.11 -12.23 -16.23
CA ALA A 456 -10.59 -10.89 -15.95
C ALA A 456 -12.03 -10.70 -16.45
N THR A 457 -12.82 -9.92 -15.72
CA THR A 457 -14.24 -9.66 -16.04
C THR A 457 -14.45 -8.20 -16.40
N GLU A 458 -15.60 -7.85 -16.97
CA GLU A 458 -15.95 -6.42 -17.20
C GLU A 458 -15.95 -5.60 -15.91
N SER A 459 -16.30 -6.22 -14.77
CA SER A 459 -16.34 -5.56 -13.46
C SER A 459 -14.97 -5.44 -12.78
N LYS A 460 -14.03 -6.33 -13.14
CA LYS A 460 -12.65 -6.38 -12.63
C LYS A 460 -11.68 -6.71 -13.79
N PRO A 461 -11.50 -5.80 -14.76
CA PRO A 461 -10.65 -6.04 -15.92
C PRO A 461 -9.16 -6.03 -15.59
N GLU A 462 -8.77 -5.53 -14.42
CA GLU A 462 -7.38 -5.25 -14.06
C GLU A 462 -6.63 -6.49 -13.57
N THR A 463 -7.34 -7.51 -13.08
CA THR A 463 -6.74 -8.71 -12.48
C THR A 463 -7.34 -10.00 -13.02
N HIS A 464 -6.52 -11.04 -13.09
CA HIS A 464 -6.94 -12.41 -13.36
C HIS A 464 -6.25 -13.38 -12.39
N GLN A 465 -6.70 -14.63 -12.35
CA GLN A 465 -6.08 -15.66 -11.52
C GLN A 465 -5.39 -16.70 -12.41
N VAL A 466 -4.11 -16.88 -12.19
CA VAL A 466 -3.27 -17.76 -13.02
C VAL A 466 -2.67 -18.87 -12.17
N VAL A 467 -2.68 -20.07 -12.76
CA VAL A 467 -1.86 -21.19 -12.33
C VAL A 467 -0.62 -21.19 -13.20
N LEU A 468 0.54 -21.01 -12.58
CA LEU A 468 1.84 -20.96 -13.23
C LEU A 468 2.75 -22.02 -12.61
N ILE A 469 3.38 -22.82 -13.46
CA ILE A 469 4.35 -23.84 -13.02
C ILE A 469 5.69 -23.55 -13.67
N LEU A 470 6.72 -23.43 -12.84
CA LEU A 470 8.10 -23.22 -13.27
C LEU A 470 8.97 -24.40 -12.87
N ARG A 471 9.80 -24.89 -13.80
CA ARG A 471 10.80 -25.94 -13.51
C ARG A 471 12.17 -25.31 -13.34
N ARG A 472 12.87 -25.67 -12.26
CA ARG A 472 14.29 -25.34 -12.12
C ARG A 472 15.10 -26.26 -13.04
N LYS A 473 16.02 -25.70 -13.82
CA LYS A 473 16.96 -26.46 -14.64
C LYS A 473 17.78 -27.41 -13.75
N ALA A 474 18.14 -28.55 -14.33
CA ALA A 474 18.85 -29.65 -13.65
C ALA A 474 20.32 -29.31 -13.38
#